data_AF-U9W457-F1
#
_entry.id   AF-U9W457-F1
#
_cell.length_a   1.000
_cell.length_b   1.000
_cell.length_c   1.000
_cell.angle_alpha   90.00
_cell.angle_beta   90.00
_cell.angle_gamma   90.00
#
_symmetry.space_group_name_H-M   'P 1'
#
loop_
_entity.id
_entity.type
_entity.pdbx_description
1 polymer ?
#
loop_
_entity_poly.entity_id
_entity_poly.type
_entity_poly.pdbx_seq_one_letter_code
_entity_poly.pdbx_strand_id
1 'polypeptide(L)'
;MSFYDAKVSAELGLDFVDIKMQDTATYRKYRQILLTQYPDKADMGWPTYIICENPEGEFAVLGEVKGGHPKGEFRKRLQAVIG
;
A
#
# COMPACT_ATOMS: atom_id res chain seq x y z
N MET A 1 4.05 -2.24 -13.26
CA MET A 1 2.79 -2.38 -12.51
C MET A 1 2.55 -1.14 -11.65
N SER A 2 3.51 -0.74 -10.80
CA SER A 2 3.38 0.47 -9.95
C SER A 2 2.98 1.75 -10.68
N PHE A 3 3.41 1.99 -11.93
CA PHE A 3 2.96 3.18 -12.69
C PHE A 3 1.44 3.28 -12.88
N TYR A 4 0.78 2.16 -13.20
CA TYR A 4 -0.68 2.15 -13.38
C TYR A 4 -1.40 2.29 -12.04
N ASP A 5 -0.91 1.61 -11.01
CA ASP A 5 -1.50 1.63 -9.67
C ASP A 5 -1.35 3.01 -9.03
N ALA A 6 -0.21 3.67 -9.23
CA ALA A 6 0.02 5.06 -8.83
C ALA A 6 -0.95 6.02 -9.56
N LYS A 7 -1.14 5.84 -10.87
CA LYS A 7 -2.12 6.64 -11.62
C LYS A 7 -3.53 6.47 -11.08
N VAL A 8 -3.96 5.23 -10.83
CA VAL A 8 -5.29 4.94 -10.26
C VAL A 8 -5.43 5.53 -8.86
N SER A 9 -4.40 5.44 -8.03
CA SER A 9 -4.40 6.02 -6.67
C SER A 9 -4.57 7.54 -6.74
N ALA A 10 -3.82 8.22 -7.61
CA ALA A 10 -3.95 9.66 -7.83
C ALA A 10 -5.33 10.06 -8.36
N GLU A 11 -5.91 9.29 -9.29
CA GLU A 11 -7.29 9.50 -9.78
C GLU A 11 -8.35 9.37 -8.68
N LEU A 12 -8.05 8.63 -7.61
CA LEU A 12 -8.90 8.48 -6.43
C LEU A 12 -8.53 9.47 -5.29
N GLY A 13 -7.63 10.43 -5.55
CA GLY A 13 -7.23 11.44 -4.57
C GLY A 13 -6.26 10.95 -3.50
N LEU A 14 -5.57 9.83 -3.74
CA LEU A 14 -4.60 9.25 -2.81
C LEU A 14 -3.16 9.53 -3.28
N ASP A 15 -2.27 9.75 -2.32
CA ASP A 15 -0.83 9.70 -2.55
C ASP A 15 -0.36 8.25 -2.70
N PHE A 16 0.64 8.04 -3.57
CA PHE A 16 1.22 6.72 -3.79
C PHE A 16 2.71 6.72 -3.47
N VAL A 17 3.12 5.87 -2.54
CA VAL A 17 4.52 5.68 -2.15
C VAL A 17 4.99 4.28 -2.57
N ASP A 18 5.88 4.21 -3.57
CA ASP A 18 6.48 2.95 -4.02
C ASP A 18 7.65 2.56 -3.10
N ILE A 19 7.42 1.59 -2.20
CA ILE A 19 8.43 1.14 -1.23
C ILE A 19 9.14 -0.10 -1.77
N LYS A 20 10.39 0.06 -2.16
CA LYS A 20 11.29 -1.06 -2.50
C LYS A 20 12.08 -1.47 -1.27
N MET A 21 12.15 -2.77 -0.97
CA MET A 21 12.93 -3.28 0.18
C MET A 21 14.43 -2.95 0.07
N GLN A 22 14.93 -2.79 -1.16
CA GLN A 22 16.30 -2.36 -1.43
C GLN A 22 16.54 -0.88 -1.14
N ASP A 23 15.49 -0.04 -1.20
CA ASP A 23 15.54 1.35 -0.76
C ASP A 23 15.37 1.42 0.76
N THR A 24 16.49 1.25 1.45
CA THR A 24 16.50 1.19 2.92
C THR A 24 16.04 2.49 3.60
N ALA A 25 16.16 3.64 2.94
CA ALA A 25 15.74 4.92 3.51
C ALA A 25 14.21 5.01 3.56
N THR A 26 13.57 4.80 2.41
CA THR A 26 12.11 4.80 2.29
C THR A 26 11.50 3.64 3.08
N TYR A 27 12.10 2.44 3.01
CA TYR A 27 11.63 1.31 3.80
C TYR A 27 11.66 1.60 5.30
N ARG A 28 12.78 2.14 5.84
CA ARG A 28 12.87 2.44 7.27
C ARG A 28 11.84 3.48 7.72
N LYS A 29 11.51 4.46 6.87
CA LYS A 29 10.50 5.48 7.15
C LYS A 29 9.12 4.86 7.37
N TYR A 30 8.71 3.93 6.50
CA TYR A 30 7.35 3.39 6.52
C TYR A 30 7.21 1.97 7.08
N ARG A 31 8.32 1.30 7.47
CA ARG A 31 8.28 -0.10 7.93
C ARG A 31 7.35 -0.33 9.12
N GLN A 32 7.11 0.68 9.95
CA GLN A 32 6.24 0.54 11.12
C GLN A 32 4.79 0.27 10.70
N ILE A 33 4.33 0.90 9.61
CA ILE A 33 3.00 0.65 9.03
C ILE A 33 2.92 -0.81 8.55
N LEU A 34 3.93 -1.26 7.81
CA LEU A 34 4.02 -2.65 7.33
C LEU A 34 3.97 -3.65 8.49
N LEU A 35 4.77 -3.42 9.53
CA LEU A 35 4.89 -4.32 10.69
C LEU A 35 3.67 -4.28 11.60
N THR A 36 2.83 -3.25 11.51
CA THR A 36 1.54 -3.22 12.24
C THR A 36 0.58 -4.26 11.64
N GLN A 37 0.57 -4.38 10.31
CA GLN A 37 -0.25 -5.38 9.62
C GLN A 37 0.43 -6.77 9.59
N TYR A 38 1.76 -6.80 9.50
CA TYR A 38 2.57 -8.01 9.34
C TYR A 38 3.77 -8.02 10.30
N PRO A 39 3.57 -8.30 11.60
CA PRO A 39 4.63 -8.21 12.61
C PRO A 39 5.85 -9.09 12.35
N ASP A 40 5.62 -10.28 11.79
CA ASP A 40 6.65 -11.27 11.43
C ASP A 40 6.84 -11.41 9.90
N LYS A 41 6.08 -10.64 9.11
CA LYS A 41 6.02 -10.71 7.64
C LYS A 41 5.55 -12.07 7.09
N ALA A 42 5.00 -12.95 7.94
CA ALA A 42 4.36 -14.17 7.47
C ALA A 42 3.12 -13.82 6.63
N ASP A 43 2.83 -14.65 5.62
CA ASP A 43 1.65 -14.53 4.74
C ASP A 43 1.52 -13.23 3.91
N MET A 44 2.56 -12.39 3.92
CA MET A 44 2.60 -11.19 3.10
C MET A 44 2.78 -11.56 1.62
N GLY A 45 1.75 -11.30 0.83
CA GLY A 45 1.80 -11.45 -0.64
C GLY A 45 2.57 -10.30 -1.29
N TRP A 46 3.22 -10.57 -2.43
CA TRP A 46 3.94 -9.54 -3.19
C TRP A 46 3.33 -9.36 -4.60
N PRO A 47 3.03 -8.11 -5.02
CA PRO A 47 3.04 -6.89 -4.23
C PRO A 47 1.90 -6.85 -3.18
N THR A 48 2.06 -6.05 -2.14
CA THR A 48 0.99 -5.69 -1.19
C THR A 48 0.87 -4.18 -1.10
N TYR A 49 -0.36 -3.67 -1.01
CA TYR A 49 -0.65 -2.25 -0.87
C TYR A 49 -1.35 -2.06 0.48
N ILE A 50 -0.78 -1.22 1.34
CA ILE A 50 -1.40 -0.84 2.61
C ILE A 50 -1.95 0.57 2.45
N ILE A 51 -3.23 0.73 2.76
CA ILE A 51 -3.92 2.01 2.70
C ILE A 51 -3.95 2.55 4.13
N CYS A 52 -3.48 3.77 4.33
CA CYS A 52 -3.45 4.40 5.64
C CYS A 52 -3.59 5.91 5.55
N GLU A 53 -4.00 6.52 6.66
CA GLU A 53 -3.97 7.96 6.87
C GLU A 53 -2.71 8.37 7.62
N ASN A 54 -2.22 9.60 7.39
CA ASN A 54 -1.09 10.20 8.09
C ASN A 54 0.16 9.30 8.20
N PRO A 55 0.72 8.79 7.08
CA PRO A 55 1.80 7.80 7.10
C PRO A 55 3.13 8.31 7.68
N GLU A 56 3.27 9.61 7.90
CA GLU A 56 4.46 10.24 8.50
C GLU A 56 4.25 10.66 9.97
N GLY A 57 3.05 10.49 10.52
CA GLY A 57 2.70 10.87 11.89
C GLY A 57 2.05 9.72 12.65
N GLU A 58 0.97 10.01 13.38
CA GLU A 58 0.10 8.99 13.96
C GLU A 58 -0.76 8.37 12.85
N PHE A 59 -0.24 7.29 12.26
CA PHE A 59 -0.90 6.64 11.14
C PHE A 59 -2.06 5.75 11.60
N ALA A 60 -3.08 5.64 10.74
CA ALA A 60 -4.19 4.70 10.90
C ALA A 60 -4.31 3.84 9.64
N VAL A 61 -4.23 2.51 9.78
CA VAL A 61 -4.42 1.60 8.64
C VAL A 61 -5.91 1.46 8.36
N LEU A 62 -6.31 1.79 7.12
CA LEU A 62 -7.68 1.66 6.63
C LEU A 62 -7.93 0.26 6.05
N GLY A 63 -6.90 -0.36 5.50
CA GLY A 63 -6.97 -1.72 4.99
C GLY A 63 -5.82 -2.06 4.04
N GLU A 64 -5.98 -3.17 3.32
CA GLU A 64 -4.99 -3.64 2.35
C GLU A 64 -5.62 -4.10 1.05
N VAL A 65 -4.83 -4.01 -0.02
CA VAL A 65 -5.09 -4.67 -1.29
C VAL A 65 -3.94 -5.63 -1.57
N LYS A 66 -4.23 -6.93 -1.63
CA LYS A 66 -3.25 -7.92 -2.10
C LYS A 66 -3.09 -7.81 -3.61
N GLY A 67 -1.85 -7.79 -4.09
CA GLY A 67 -1.53 -7.78 -5.51
C GLY A 67 -1.77 -9.13 -6.18
N GLY A 68 -1.27 -9.26 -7.42
CA GLY A 68 -1.43 -10.48 -8.22
C GLY A 68 -2.82 -10.68 -8.83
N HIS A 69 -3.70 -9.67 -8.74
CA HIS A 69 -5.02 -9.69 -9.37
C HIS A 69 -4.95 -9.32 -10.88
N PRO A 70 -5.98 -9.68 -11.67
CA PRO A 70 -6.11 -9.26 -13.07
C PRO A 70 -6.01 -7.73 -13.26
N LYS A 71 -5.60 -7.32 -14.47
CA LYS A 71 -5.51 -5.90 -14.84
C LYS A 71 -6.89 -5.23 -14.71
N GLY A 72 -6.93 -4.07 -14.08
CA GLY A 72 -8.16 -3.29 -13.87
C GLY A 72 -8.88 -3.58 -12.55
N GLU A 73 -8.51 -4.63 -11.81
CA GLU A 73 -9.12 -4.90 -10.50
C GLU A 73 -8.61 -3.98 -9.38
N PHE A 74 -7.41 -3.43 -9.52
CA PHE A 74 -6.80 -2.59 -8.49
C PHE A 74 -7.74 -1.46 -8.05
N ARG A 75 -8.31 -0.73 -9.01
CA ARG A 75 -9.25 0.37 -8.75
C ARG A 75 -10.44 -0.08 -7.91
N LYS A 76 -11.10 -1.17 -8.32
CA LYS A 76 -12.29 -1.69 -7.61
C LYS A 76 -11.93 -2.12 -6.19
N ARG A 77 -10.80 -2.79 -6.01
CA ARG A 77 -10.31 -3.26 -4.71
C ARG A 77 -9.93 -2.10 -3.80
N LEU A 78 -9.25 -1.08 -4.34
CA LEU A 78 -8.88 0.12 -3.61
C LEU A 78 -10.11 0.92 -3.17
N GLN A 79 -11.09 1.13 -4.05
CA GLN A 79 -12.35 1.78 -3.71
C GLN A 79 -13.12 1.03 -2.61
N ALA A 80 -13.11 -0.31 -2.64
CA ALA A 80 -13.72 -1.11 -1.59
C ALA A 80 -13.08 -0.93 -0.20
N VAL A 81 -11.83 -0.45 -0.13
CA VAL A 81 -11.16 -0.12 1.14
C VAL A 81 -11.49 1.30 1.61
N ILE A 82 -11.52 2.28 0.70
CA ILE A 82 -11.67 3.71 1.06
C ILE A 82 -13.12 4.19 1.16
N GLY A 83 -14.10 3.42 0.65
CA GLY A 83 -15.53 3.78 0.67
C GLY A 83 -16.01 4.43 -0.62
#